data_AF-A0A931MBU5-F1
#
_entry.id   AF-A0A931MBU5-F1
#
_cell.length_a   1.000
_cell.length_b   1.000
_cell.length_c   1.000
_cell.angle_alpha   90.00
_cell.angle_beta   90.00
_cell.angle_gamma   90.00
#
_symmetry.space_group_name_H-M   'P 1'
#
loop_
_entity.id
_entity.type
_entity.pdbx_description
1 polymer ?
#
loop_
_entity_poly.entity_id
_entity_poly.type
_entity_poly.pdbx_seq_one_letter_code
_entity_poly.pdbx_strand_id
1 'polypeptide(L)'
;MKVNKKLLLWVMAILLGLNQEAGAMWVHLNETQKGEAMGYGMRNVNTDLRLFFKEWTVDLGKNGVAILNSEFLTLAFAVRDAASSGQELDNYAIDDALAKVQGKLVFTVTLFGKEEDFAKDYVGLIKFGGKTFSATYWEEGEVTPSESQPGMFVQDLFYYFPIGEIPPEGQLSLLVGSPQKKEKTQFDFDLKKIK
;
A
#
# COMPACT_ATOMS: atom_id res chain seq x y z
N MET A 1 -27.94 -43.64 -18.51
CA MET A 1 -27.48 -43.11 -17.20
C MET A 1 -28.27 -41.83 -16.89
N LYS A 2 -29.21 -41.85 -15.95
CA LYS A 2 -30.08 -40.69 -15.63
C LYS A 2 -29.34 -39.78 -14.63
N VAL A 3 -28.87 -38.63 -15.08
CA VAL A 3 -28.28 -37.61 -14.19
C VAL A 3 -29.39 -37.03 -13.32
N ASN A 4 -29.21 -37.10 -12.01
CA ASN A 4 -30.18 -36.62 -11.03
C ASN A 4 -30.21 -35.09 -11.06
N LYS A 5 -31.32 -34.49 -11.54
CA LYS A 5 -31.48 -33.03 -11.66
C LYS A 5 -31.24 -32.27 -10.35
N LYS A 6 -31.46 -32.90 -9.19
CA LYS A 6 -31.16 -32.32 -7.89
C LYS A 6 -29.64 -32.21 -7.63
N LEU A 7 -28.85 -33.18 -8.08
CA LEU A 7 -27.39 -33.15 -7.95
C LEU A 7 -26.78 -32.03 -8.81
N LEU A 8 -27.36 -31.76 -9.99
CA LEU A 8 -26.94 -30.67 -10.88
C LEU A 8 -27.19 -29.28 -10.26
N LEU A 9 -28.30 -29.13 -9.52
CA LEU A 9 -28.66 -27.88 -8.81
C LEU A 9 -27.73 -27.58 -7.63
N TRP A 10 -27.29 -28.61 -6.90
CA TRP A 10 -26.31 -28.44 -5.81
C TRP A 10 -24.91 -28.05 -6.33
N VAL A 11 -24.48 -28.60 -7.48
CA VAL A 11 -23.19 -28.22 -8.09
C VAL A 11 -23.22 -26.78 -8.61
N MET A 12 -24.34 -26.30 -9.18
CA MET A 12 -24.48 -24.89 -9.56
C MET A 12 -24.48 -23.93 -8.37
N ALA A 13 -25.10 -24.30 -7.24
CA ALA A 13 -25.12 -23.46 -6.04
C ALA A 13 -23.74 -23.31 -5.40
N ILE A 14 -22.89 -24.35 -5.46
CA ILE A 14 -21.51 -24.31 -4.97
C ILE A 14 -20.60 -23.48 -5.91
N LEU A 15 -20.85 -23.50 -7.22
CA LEU A 15 -20.11 -22.68 -8.19
C LEU A 15 -20.47 -21.19 -8.11
N LEU A 16 -21.67 -20.83 -7.65
CA LEU A 16 -22.09 -19.43 -7.43
C LEU A 16 -21.55 -18.83 -6.12
N GLY A 17 -21.17 -19.66 -5.13
CA GLY A 17 -20.61 -19.22 -3.85
C GLY A 17 -19.09 -18.98 -3.85
N LEU A 18 -18.43 -19.21 -4.98
CA LEU A 18 -16.97 -19.08 -5.14
C LEU A 18 -16.55 -17.88 -6.01
N ASN A 19 -17.47 -16.97 -6.32
CA ASN A 19 -17.09 -15.61 -6.69
C ASN A 19 -16.85 -14.82 -5.41
N GLN A 20 -15.70 -15.07 -4.76
CA GLN A 20 -15.06 -13.95 -4.08
C GLN A 20 -14.81 -12.93 -5.19
N GLU A 21 -15.51 -11.79 -5.13
CA GLU A 21 -15.13 -10.62 -5.92
C GLU A 21 -13.61 -10.51 -5.80
N ALA A 22 -12.92 -10.52 -6.94
CA ALA A 22 -11.48 -10.31 -6.96
C ALA A 22 -11.25 -8.96 -6.29
N GLY A 23 -10.83 -8.99 -5.01
CA GLY A 23 -10.97 -7.84 -4.12
C GLY A 23 -10.23 -6.65 -4.68
N ALA A 24 -10.97 -5.62 -5.09
CA ALA A 24 -10.36 -4.33 -5.37
C ALA A 24 -9.94 -3.70 -4.03
N MET A 25 -8.81 -3.00 -4.03
CA MET A 25 -8.40 -2.18 -2.90
C MET A 25 -9.51 -1.17 -2.59
N TRP A 26 -9.78 -0.92 -1.30
CA TRP A 26 -10.80 0.07 -0.94
C TRP A 26 -10.26 1.48 -1.13
N VAL A 27 -10.73 2.12 -2.19
CA VAL A 27 -10.39 3.52 -2.52
C VAL A 27 -10.96 4.50 -1.51
N HIS A 28 -12.15 4.19 -0.98
CA HIS A 28 -12.82 4.95 0.06
C HIS A 28 -13.45 4.02 1.08
N LEU A 29 -13.20 4.25 2.36
CA LEU A 29 -13.79 3.47 3.44
C LEU A 29 -15.20 3.97 3.78
N ASN A 30 -16.17 3.08 3.72
CA ASN A 30 -17.45 3.27 4.41
C ASN A 30 -17.31 2.99 5.92
N GLU A 31 -18.34 3.30 6.71
CA GLU A 31 -18.30 3.15 8.17
C GLU A 31 -18.00 1.72 8.65
N THR A 32 -18.51 0.70 7.94
CA THR A 32 -18.18 -0.69 8.25
C THR A 32 -16.69 -0.97 8.04
N GLN A 33 -16.14 -0.53 6.90
CA GLN A 33 -14.74 -0.72 6.55
C GLN A 33 -13.80 0.08 7.46
N LYS A 34 -14.21 1.28 7.91
CA LYS A 34 -13.51 2.03 8.95
C LYS A 34 -13.44 1.24 10.26
N GLY A 35 -14.57 0.68 10.70
CA GLY A 35 -14.62 -0.20 11.86
C GLY A 35 -13.70 -1.43 11.73
N GLU A 36 -13.61 -2.01 10.54
CA GLU A 36 -12.68 -3.11 10.26
C GLU A 36 -11.21 -2.68 10.34
N ALA A 37 -10.85 -1.53 9.77
CA ALA A 37 -9.51 -0.96 9.83
C ALA A 37 -9.10 -0.66 11.28
N MET A 38 -9.98 0.00 12.04
CA MET A 38 -9.76 0.28 13.46
C MET A 38 -9.61 -1.02 14.27
N GLY A 39 -10.49 -1.99 14.05
CA GLY A 39 -10.40 -3.29 14.70
C GLY A 39 -9.11 -4.04 14.34
N TYR A 40 -8.64 -3.94 13.09
CA TYR A 40 -7.35 -4.50 12.69
C TYR A 40 -6.19 -3.83 13.42
N GLY A 41 -6.18 -2.49 13.50
CA GLY A 41 -5.18 -1.72 14.25
C GLY A 41 -5.10 -2.14 15.72
N MET A 42 -6.25 -2.16 16.41
CA MET A 42 -6.35 -2.54 17.83
C MET A 42 -5.87 -3.96 18.12
N ARG A 43 -6.19 -4.92 17.24
CA ARG A 43 -5.76 -6.33 17.43
C ARG A 43 -4.27 -6.54 17.20
N ASN A 44 -3.60 -5.61 16.53
CA ASN A 44 -2.20 -5.73 16.13
C ASN A 44 -1.27 -4.69 16.80
N VAL A 45 -1.68 -4.14 17.95
CA VAL A 45 -0.89 -3.15 18.71
C VAL A 45 0.53 -3.63 18.99
N ASN A 46 0.69 -4.90 19.38
CA ASN A 46 1.97 -5.50 19.72
C ASN A 46 2.62 -6.27 18.55
N THR A 47 2.01 -6.23 17.36
CA THR A 47 2.57 -6.90 16.18
C THR A 47 3.78 -6.10 15.67
N ASP A 48 4.84 -6.81 15.30
CA ASP A 48 6.01 -6.23 14.64
C ASP A 48 5.60 -5.46 13.38
N LEU A 49 6.21 -4.29 13.14
CA LEU A 49 5.81 -3.42 12.03
C LEU A 49 5.96 -4.09 10.67
N ARG A 50 6.98 -4.92 10.45
CA ARG A 50 7.15 -5.63 9.17
C ARG A 50 6.02 -6.62 8.94
N LEU A 51 5.55 -7.27 9.99
CA LEU A 51 4.39 -8.17 9.92
C LEU A 51 3.08 -7.41 9.74
N PHE A 52 2.94 -6.25 10.39
CA PHE A 52 1.77 -5.38 10.27
C PHE A 52 1.61 -4.85 8.83
N PHE A 53 2.68 -4.33 8.23
CA PHE A 53 2.65 -3.76 6.88
C PHE A 53 2.75 -4.80 5.76
N LYS A 54 2.94 -6.08 6.08
CA LYS A 54 3.32 -7.13 5.12
C LYS A 54 2.41 -7.19 3.89
N GLU A 55 1.10 -7.08 4.06
CA GLU A 55 0.14 -7.17 2.94
C GLU A 55 0.28 -6.02 1.94
N TRP A 56 0.72 -4.85 2.41
CA TRP A 56 0.88 -3.63 1.61
C TRP A 56 2.31 -3.38 1.14
N THR A 57 3.24 -4.29 1.42
CA THR A 57 4.68 -4.08 1.23
C THR A 57 5.23 -4.90 0.07
N VAL A 58 6.03 -4.25 -0.78
CA VAL A 58 6.95 -4.90 -1.72
C VAL A 58 8.38 -4.64 -1.21
N ASP A 59 9.05 -5.71 -0.78
CA ASP A 59 10.42 -5.66 -0.25
C ASP A 59 11.40 -6.27 -1.28
N LEU A 60 12.31 -5.45 -1.81
CA LEU A 60 13.35 -5.87 -2.75
C LEU A 60 14.70 -6.08 -2.05
N GLY A 61 14.71 -6.13 -0.71
CA GLY A 61 15.87 -6.21 0.14
C GLY A 61 16.74 -4.96 -0.01
N LYS A 62 17.97 -5.14 -0.47
CA LYS A 62 18.97 -4.06 -0.55
C LYS A 62 18.60 -2.95 -1.54
N ASN A 63 17.70 -3.24 -2.47
CA ASN A 63 17.28 -2.30 -3.50
C ASN A 63 16.16 -1.36 -3.04
N GLY A 64 15.57 -1.62 -1.87
CA GLY A 64 14.55 -0.79 -1.26
C GLY A 64 13.26 -1.53 -0.93
N VAL A 65 12.36 -0.82 -0.27
CA VAL A 65 11.05 -1.28 0.18
C VAL A 65 10.03 -0.24 -0.26
N ALA A 66 8.85 -0.68 -0.71
CA ALA A 66 7.73 0.22 -1.00
C ALA A 66 6.46 -0.28 -0.30
N ILE A 67 5.74 0.64 0.33
CA ILE A 67 4.48 0.40 1.02
C ILE A 67 3.38 1.19 0.31
N LEU A 68 2.28 0.53 -0.04
CA LEU A 68 1.07 1.18 -0.54
C LEU A 68 0.19 1.60 0.65
N ASN A 69 0.09 2.89 0.90
CA ASN A 69 -0.73 3.47 1.96
C ASN A 69 -2.19 3.61 1.49
N SER A 70 -2.98 2.54 1.62
CA SER A 70 -4.43 2.60 1.43
C SER A 70 -5.11 3.36 2.57
N GLU A 71 -6.37 3.80 2.38
CA GLU A 71 -7.16 4.36 3.48
C GLU A 71 -7.28 3.36 4.64
N PHE A 72 -7.45 2.07 4.33
CA PHE A 72 -7.51 0.99 5.32
C PHE A 72 -6.24 0.94 6.16
N LEU A 73 -5.07 0.84 5.52
CA LEU A 73 -3.79 0.75 6.22
C LEU A 73 -3.52 2.01 7.04
N THR A 74 -3.80 3.19 6.47
CA THR A 74 -3.54 4.47 7.12
C THR A 74 -4.34 4.59 8.42
N LEU A 75 -5.63 4.28 8.39
CA LEU A 75 -6.48 4.30 9.58
C LEU A 75 -6.08 3.21 10.58
N ALA A 76 -5.84 1.98 10.10
CA ALA A 76 -5.42 0.88 10.96
C ALA A 76 -4.10 1.17 11.69
N PHE A 77 -3.14 1.77 10.99
CA PHE A 77 -1.85 2.15 11.56
C PHE A 77 -1.98 3.28 12.57
N ALA A 78 -2.76 4.33 12.27
CA ALA A 78 -3.01 5.42 13.20
C ALA A 78 -3.64 4.92 14.52
N VAL A 79 -4.60 4.00 14.42
CA VAL A 79 -5.26 3.38 15.59
C VAL A 79 -4.26 2.56 16.39
N ARG A 80 -3.45 1.75 15.70
CA ARG A 80 -2.37 0.97 16.33
C ARG A 80 -1.41 1.89 17.10
N ASP A 81 -0.97 2.99 16.48
CA ASP A 81 0.03 3.90 17.03
C ASP A 81 -0.50 4.60 18.29
N ALA A 82 -1.71 5.16 18.23
CA ALA A 82 -2.40 5.75 19.39
C ALA A 82 -2.56 4.72 20.53
N ALA A 83 -3.05 3.52 20.22
CA ALA A 83 -3.27 2.48 21.22
C ALA A 83 -1.95 1.98 21.85
N SER A 84 -0.86 1.95 21.08
CA SER A 84 0.47 1.60 21.60
C SER A 84 0.99 2.62 22.63
N SER A 85 0.53 3.87 22.50
CA SER A 85 0.80 4.97 23.43
C SER A 85 -0.25 5.12 24.54
N GLY A 86 -1.20 4.18 24.65
CA GLY A 86 -2.28 4.21 25.64
C GLY A 86 -3.32 5.31 25.37
N GLN A 87 -3.42 5.79 24.13
CA GLN A 87 -4.37 6.80 23.69
C GLN A 87 -5.47 6.19 22.82
N GLU A 88 -6.58 6.91 22.68
CA GLU A 88 -7.63 6.61 21.71
C GLU A 88 -7.65 7.71 20.65
N LEU A 89 -7.93 7.34 19.40
CA LEU A 89 -8.16 8.33 18.35
C LEU A 89 -9.57 8.89 18.48
N ASP A 90 -9.67 10.22 18.52
CA ASP A 90 -10.94 10.90 18.34
C ASP A 90 -11.32 11.00 16.84
N ASN A 91 -12.55 11.41 16.58
CA ASN A 91 -13.07 11.53 15.21
C ASN A 91 -12.27 12.53 14.36
N TYR A 92 -11.74 13.59 14.98
CA TYR A 92 -10.96 14.59 14.25
C TYR A 92 -9.64 13.99 13.74
N ALA A 93 -8.96 13.22 14.58
CA ALA A 93 -7.72 12.54 14.22
C ALA A 93 -7.95 11.44 13.16
N ILE A 94 -9.09 10.75 13.22
CA ILE A 94 -9.51 9.80 12.17
C ILE A 94 -9.67 10.51 10.82
N ASP A 95 -10.42 11.62 10.81
CA ASP A 95 -10.67 12.38 9.59
C ASP A 95 -9.37 12.99 9.02
N ASP A 96 -8.48 13.51 9.88
CA ASP A 96 -7.16 14.02 9.48
C ASP A 96 -6.27 12.93 8.85
N ALA A 97 -6.24 11.73 9.43
CA ALA A 97 -5.49 10.60 8.89
C ALA A 97 -5.97 10.22 7.49
N LEU A 98 -7.30 10.15 7.29
CA LEU A 98 -7.89 9.79 6.00
C LEU A 98 -7.72 10.90 4.95
N ALA A 99 -7.82 12.17 5.33
CA ALA A 99 -7.71 13.31 4.41
C ALA A 99 -6.38 13.33 3.64
N LYS A 100 -5.30 12.79 4.21
CA LYS A 100 -3.97 12.73 3.58
C LYS A 100 -3.95 11.82 2.36
N VAL A 101 -4.67 10.71 2.43
CA VAL A 101 -4.68 9.63 1.41
C VAL A 101 -5.96 9.59 0.57
N GLN A 102 -7.02 10.30 0.98
CA GLN A 102 -8.32 10.27 0.31
C GLN A 102 -8.20 10.62 -1.18
N GLY A 103 -8.73 9.72 -2.03
CA GLY A 103 -8.74 9.90 -3.49
C GLY A 103 -7.36 9.81 -4.14
N LYS A 104 -6.36 9.31 -3.42
CA LYS A 104 -4.98 9.19 -3.87
C LYS A 104 -4.48 7.76 -3.67
N LEU A 105 -3.55 7.36 -4.51
CA LEU A 105 -2.69 6.22 -4.31
C LEU A 105 -1.36 6.75 -3.78
N VAL A 106 -1.03 6.43 -2.53
CA VAL A 106 0.13 6.99 -1.84
C VAL A 106 1.14 5.89 -1.56
N PHE A 107 2.38 6.09 -1.98
CA PHE A 107 3.47 5.14 -1.73
C PHE A 107 4.52 5.75 -0.83
N THR A 108 4.90 5.01 0.20
CA THR A 108 6.13 5.27 0.96
C THR A 108 7.20 4.34 0.43
N VAL A 109 8.34 4.90 0.02
CA VAL A 109 9.44 4.15 -0.58
C VAL A 109 10.71 4.44 0.20
N THR A 110 11.29 3.40 0.77
CA THR A 110 12.58 3.43 1.44
C THR A 110 13.64 2.90 0.49
N LEU A 111 14.60 3.73 0.10
CA LEU A 111 15.72 3.33 -0.75
C LEU A 111 17.04 3.38 0.01
N PHE A 112 18.03 2.64 -0.50
CA PHE A 112 19.38 2.61 0.06
C PHE A 112 20.42 3.01 -0.98
N GLY A 113 21.39 3.84 -0.58
CA GLY A 113 22.47 4.30 -1.45
C GLY A 113 23.79 4.47 -0.72
N LYS A 114 24.87 4.72 -1.47
CA LYS A 114 26.22 4.88 -0.90
C LYS A 114 26.60 6.34 -0.60
N GLU A 115 25.86 7.27 -1.16
CA GLU A 115 26.09 8.71 -1.08
C GLU A 115 24.85 9.33 -0.40
N GLU A 116 25.01 10.44 0.32
CA GLU A 116 23.89 11.09 1.03
C GLU A 116 22.81 11.59 0.05
N ASP A 117 23.20 12.04 -1.14
CA ASP A 117 22.30 12.60 -2.15
C ASP A 117 21.92 11.59 -3.25
N PHE A 118 22.10 10.28 -3.02
CA PHE A 118 21.91 9.25 -4.04
C PHE A 118 20.51 9.24 -4.69
N ALA A 119 19.49 9.65 -3.92
CA ALA A 119 18.09 9.69 -4.32
C ALA A 119 17.61 11.10 -4.68
N LYS A 120 18.52 12.08 -4.77
CA LYS A 120 18.19 13.44 -5.13
C LYS A 120 17.47 13.49 -6.49
N ASP A 121 16.39 14.26 -6.54
CA ASP A 121 15.54 14.44 -7.73
C ASP A 121 14.87 13.14 -8.23
N TYR A 122 14.73 12.12 -7.37
CA TYR A 122 14.05 10.89 -7.75
C TYR A 122 12.54 11.11 -7.90
N VAL A 123 12.01 10.65 -9.04
CA VAL A 123 10.58 10.74 -9.33
C VAL A 123 9.92 9.36 -9.26
N GLY A 124 8.64 9.36 -8.88
CA GLY A 124 7.78 8.19 -8.90
C GLY A 124 6.89 8.17 -10.14
N LEU A 125 6.87 7.02 -10.83
CA LEU A 125 6.01 6.77 -11.98
C LEU A 125 5.24 5.46 -11.76
N ILE A 126 3.95 5.44 -12.06
CA ILE A 126 3.17 4.20 -12.09
C ILE A 126 3.02 3.74 -13.53
N LYS A 127 3.32 2.47 -13.78
CA LYS A 127 2.93 1.78 -15.01
C LYS A 127 1.74 0.89 -14.72
N PHE A 128 0.66 1.11 -15.49
CA PHE A 128 -0.55 0.29 -15.42
C PHE A 128 -1.22 0.25 -16.79
N GLY A 129 -1.59 -0.94 -17.26
CA GLY A 129 -2.34 -1.10 -18.52
C GLY A 129 -1.66 -0.47 -19.75
N GLY A 130 -0.32 -0.45 -19.79
CA GLY A 130 0.46 0.20 -20.87
C GLY A 130 0.53 1.72 -20.80
N LYS A 131 -0.14 2.36 -19.84
CA LYS A 131 -0.02 3.79 -19.53
C LYS A 131 1.03 4.03 -18.45
N THR A 132 1.58 5.24 -18.45
CA THR A 132 2.47 5.73 -17.39
C THR A 132 1.85 6.97 -16.76
N PHE A 133 1.80 7.01 -15.44
CA PHE A 133 1.28 8.11 -14.64
C PHE A 133 2.41 8.65 -13.77
N SER A 134 2.58 9.98 -13.75
CA SER A 134 3.54 10.63 -12.86
C SER A 134 2.87 10.97 -11.53
N ALA A 135 3.66 10.96 -10.45
CA ALA A 135 3.20 11.50 -9.17
C ALA A 135 2.85 12.98 -9.36
N THR A 136 1.72 13.43 -8.81
CA THR A 136 1.34 14.85 -8.85
C THR A 136 2.08 15.65 -7.78
N TYR A 137 2.54 14.96 -6.75
CA TYR A 137 3.26 15.53 -5.63
C TYR A 137 4.16 14.46 -5.02
N TRP A 138 5.29 14.88 -4.44
CA TRP A 138 6.19 14.01 -3.69
C TRP A 138 6.88 14.76 -2.56
N GLU A 139 7.23 14.02 -1.52
CA GLU A 139 7.98 14.50 -0.36
C GLU A 139 9.20 13.60 -0.14
N GLU A 140 10.24 14.17 0.45
CA GLU A 140 11.47 13.47 0.81
C GLU A 140 11.62 13.53 2.33
N GLY A 141 11.81 12.38 2.97
CA GLY A 141 12.17 12.28 4.37
C GLY A 141 13.61 12.72 4.65
N GLU A 142 14.08 12.52 5.87
CA GLU A 142 15.48 12.78 6.21
C GLU A 142 16.40 11.66 5.70
N VAL A 143 17.54 12.03 5.11
CA VAL A 143 18.61 11.08 4.79
C VAL A 143 19.28 10.66 6.08
N THR A 144 19.35 9.36 6.37
CA THR A 144 20.04 8.87 7.57
C THR A 144 20.99 7.71 7.23
N PRO A 145 22.04 7.46 8.04
CA PRO A 145 22.83 6.24 7.90
C PRO A 145 21.97 5.00 8.17
N SER A 146 22.10 3.98 7.32
CA SER A 146 21.35 2.73 7.48
C SER A 146 21.94 1.86 8.59
N GLU A 147 21.12 1.53 9.59
CA GLU A 147 21.48 0.56 10.63
C GLU A 147 21.52 -0.88 10.10
N SER A 148 20.64 -1.20 9.15
CA SER A 148 20.53 -2.56 8.59
C SER A 148 21.52 -2.85 7.46
N GLN A 149 22.07 -1.79 6.84
CA GLN A 149 23.06 -1.89 5.77
C GLN A 149 24.25 -0.96 6.05
N PRO A 150 25.23 -1.42 6.86
CA PRO A 150 26.39 -0.60 7.22
C PRO A 150 27.11 -0.03 6.01
N GLY A 151 27.39 1.28 6.06
CA GLY A 151 28.03 2.03 4.97
C GLY A 151 27.08 2.47 3.85
N MET A 152 25.77 2.35 4.04
CA MET A 152 24.75 2.90 3.17
C MET A 152 23.95 3.99 3.90
N PHE A 153 23.41 4.94 3.13
CA PHE A 153 22.38 5.87 3.55
C PHE A 153 21.01 5.32 3.18
N VAL A 154 20.01 5.67 3.98
CA VAL A 154 18.60 5.40 3.73
C VAL A 154 17.87 6.72 3.48
N GLN A 155 16.96 6.71 2.52
CA GLN A 155 16.09 7.83 2.18
C GLN A 155 14.66 7.33 2.03
N ASP A 156 13.73 7.96 2.74
CA ASP A 156 12.29 7.76 2.54
C ASP A 156 11.75 8.78 1.53
N LEU A 157 10.90 8.30 0.62
CA LEU A 157 10.29 9.07 -0.46
C LEU A 157 8.79 8.78 -0.45
N PHE A 158 7.97 9.83 -0.51
CA PHE A 158 6.52 9.72 -0.51
C PHE A 158 5.97 10.18 -1.85
N TYR A 159 5.24 9.32 -2.55
CA TYR A 159 4.69 9.64 -3.88
C TYR A 159 3.17 9.58 -3.87
N TYR A 160 2.55 10.65 -4.36
CA TYR A 160 1.09 10.82 -4.37
C TYR A 160 0.58 10.83 -5.80
N PHE A 161 -0.31 9.89 -6.12
CA PHE A 161 -0.95 9.79 -7.43
C PHE A 161 -2.46 9.94 -7.30
N PRO A 162 -3.12 10.73 -8.15
CA PRO A 162 -4.58 10.78 -8.15
C PRO A 162 -5.14 9.42 -8.61
N ILE A 163 -6.10 8.87 -7.87
CA ILE A 163 -6.62 7.52 -8.17
C ILE A 163 -7.47 7.46 -9.45
N GLY A 164 -7.91 8.61 -9.98
CA GLY A 164 -8.93 8.68 -11.04
C GLY A 164 -8.70 7.77 -12.26
N GLU A 165 -7.50 7.77 -12.83
CA GLU A 165 -7.19 6.91 -14.00
C GLU A 165 -6.54 5.56 -13.64
N ILE A 166 -6.28 5.31 -12.35
CA ILE A 166 -5.62 4.09 -11.88
C ILE A 166 -6.69 3.22 -11.23
N PRO A 167 -7.14 2.13 -11.88
CA PRO A 167 -8.17 1.29 -11.31
C PRO A 167 -7.66 0.64 -10.01
N PRO A 168 -8.54 0.41 -9.03
CA PRO A 168 -8.18 -0.15 -7.73
C PRO A 168 -7.92 -1.66 -7.74
N GLU A 169 -7.73 -2.24 -8.92
CA GLU A 169 -7.53 -3.66 -9.11
C GLU A 169 -6.49 -3.95 -10.20
N GLY A 170 -5.87 -5.13 -10.09
CA GLY A 170 -4.87 -5.60 -11.04
C GLY A 170 -3.43 -5.40 -10.59
N GLN A 171 -2.50 -5.51 -11.53
CA GLN A 171 -1.07 -5.37 -11.27
C GLN A 171 -0.60 -3.99 -11.73
N LEU A 172 0.10 -3.28 -10.86
CA LEU A 172 0.78 -2.03 -11.19
C LEU A 172 2.25 -2.13 -10.83
N SER A 173 3.08 -1.38 -11.54
CA SER A 173 4.50 -1.23 -11.21
C SER A 173 4.76 0.22 -10.83
N LEU A 174 5.24 0.45 -9.60
CA LEU A 174 5.83 1.72 -9.20
C LEU A 174 7.30 1.72 -9.62
N LEU A 175 7.70 2.72 -10.41
CA LEU A 175 9.07 2.97 -10.81
C LEU A 175 9.60 4.20 -10.07
N VAL A 176 10.73 4.06 -9.41
CA VAL A 176 11.39 5.14 -8.68
C VAL A 176 12.80 5.33 -9.20
N GLY A 177 13.16 6.55 -9.55
CA GLY A 177 14.52 6.87 -9.95
C GLY A 177 14.66 8.25 -10.59
N SER A 178 15.90 8.64 -10.85
CA SER A 178 16.19 9.90 -11.52
C SER A 178 15.57 9.93 -12.93
N PRO A 179 14.94 11.05 -13.34
CA PRO A 179 14.46 11.25 -14.71
C PRO A 179 15.55 11.06 -15.77
N GLN A 180 16.79 11.37 -15.42
CA GLN A 180 17.95 11.36 -16.32
C GLN A 180 18.55 9.95 -16.46
N LYS A 181 18.30 9.06 -15.49
CA LYS A 181 18.82 7.69 -15.49
C LYS A 181 17.82 6.74 -16.16
N LYS A 182 18.38 5.82 -16.95
CA LYS A 182 17.60 4.76 -17.61
C LYS A 182 17.08 3.74 -16.59
N GLU A 183 17.92 3.40 -15.61
CA GLU A 183 17.59 2.46 -14.55
C GLU A 183 16.68 3.13 -13.51
N LYS A 184 15.63 2.41 -13.13
CA LYS A 184 14.69 2.79 -12.08
C LYS A 184 14.43 1.54 -11.24
N THR A 185 14.32 1.72 -9.93
CA THR A 185 13.88 0.66 -9.04
C THR A 185 12.40 0.40 -9.29
N GLN A 186 12.03 -0.85 -9.53
CA GLN A 186 10.66 -1.24 -9.84
C GLN A 186 10.07 -2.07 -8.71
N PHE A 187 8.92 -1.62 -8.19
CA PHE A 187 8.12 -2.31 -7.19
C PHE A 187 6.79 -2.75 -7.81
N ASP A 188 6.58 -4.06 -7.90
CA ASP A 188 5.38 -4.63 -8.51
C ASP A 188 4.34 -4.96 -7.45
N PHE A 189 3.20 -4.27 -7.51
CA PHE A 189 2.07 -4.45 -6.61
C PHE A 189 0.96 -5.23 -7.29
N ASP A 190 0.38 -6.17 -6.55
CA ASP A 190 -0.85 -6.87 -6.93
C ASP A 190 -1.98 -6.34 -6.06
N LEU A 191 -2.72 -5.36 -6.57
CA LEU A 191 -3.77 -4.66 -5.82
C LEU A 191 -4.86 -5.61 -5.32
N LYS A 192 -5.03 -6.79 -5.95
CA LYS A 192 -6.01 -7.79 -5.53
C LYS A 192 -5.68 -8.44 -4.18
N LYS A 193 -4.45 -8.28 -3.71
CA LYS A 193 -3.97 -8.82 -2.44
C LYS A 193 -3.94 -7.77 -1.33
N ILE A 194 -4.34 -6.54 -1.64
CA ILE A 194 -4.19 -5.38 -0.77
C ILE A 194 -5.59 -4.87 -0.38
N LYS A 195 -5.79 -4.63 0.92
CA LYS A 195 -7.03 -4.04 1.45
C LYS A 195 -6.98 -2.52 1.38
#